data_AF-A0A2V5YCK0-F1
#
_entry.id   AF-A0A2V5YCK0-F1
#
_cell.length_a   1.000
_cell.length_b   1.000
_cell.length_c   1.000
_cell.angle_alpha   90.00
_cell.angle_beta   90.00
_cell.angle_gamma   90.00
#
_symmetry.space_group_name_H-M   'P 1'
#
loop_
_entity.id
_entity.type
_entity.pdbx_description
1 polymer ?
#
loop_
_entity_poly.entity_id
_entity_poly.type
_entity_poly.pdbx_seq_one_letter_code
_entity_poly.pdbx_strand_id
1 'polypeptide(L)'
;TKDPKFDYFKNHLDLQMQAASAWVAASEGKKSEAIEMLRRAADAEDILGKHPVSPGAFVPIREQLGSLLLEGGQSKEAQQEFEAALKIYPGRFRGLYGAARAAEQNGDKESASRYYAKLAAQTTKAASSRDELNHVREFLTAEAKATDPKKVSVRE
;
A
#
# COMPACT_ATOMS: atom_id res chain seq x y z
N THR A 1 32.71 -0.85 -5.63
CA THR A 1 33.17 -2.21 -5.99
C THR A 1 32.57 -2.62 -7.32
N LYS A 2 33.33 -3.22 -8.25
CA LYS A 2 32.86 -3.70 -9.57
C LYS A 2 32.40 -5.16 -9.55
N ASP A 3 32.32 -5.76 -8.37
CA ASP A 3 31.92 -7.16 -8.21
C ASP A 3 30.43 -7.34 -8.61
N PRO A 4 30.12 -8.21 -9.61
CA PRO A 4 28.76 -8.41 -10.12
C PRO A 4 27.76 -8.90 -9.07
N LYS A 5 28.24 -9.53 -7.99
CA LYS A 5 27.35 -9.98 -6.90
C LYS A 5 26.60 -8.83 -6.20
N PHE A 6 27.07 -7.59 -6.38
CA PHE A 6 26.42 -6.41 -5.84
C PHE A 6 25.48 -5.71 -6.82
N ASP A 7 25.37 -6.19 -8.07
CA ASP A 7 24.61 -5.48 -9.10
C ASP A 7 23.11 -5.40 -8.77
N TYR A 8 22.55 -6.45 -8.16
CA TYR A 8 21.19 -6.38 -7.60
C TYR A 8 21.04 -5.20 -6.64
N PHE A 9 21.95 -5.05 -5.68
CA PHE A 9 21.85 -4.03 -4.64
C PHE A 9 22.06 -2.62 -5.19
N LYS A 10 22.97 -2.46 -6.17
CA LYS A 10 23.17 -1.19 -6.88
C LYS A 10 21.91 -0.80 -7.64
N ASN A 11 21.38 -1.71 -8.47
CA ASN A 11 20.18 -1.44 -9.26
C ASN A 11 18.99 -1.14 -8.35
N HIS A 12 18.80 -1.90 -7.27
CA HIS A 12 17.73 -1.66 -6.32
C HIS A 12 17.88 -0.31 -5.60
N LEU A 13 19.11 0.07 -5.21
CA LEU A 13 19.39 1.38 -4.63
C LEU A 13 19.09 2.52 -5.63
N ASP A 14 19.51 2.37 -6.89
CA ASP A 14 19.26 3.36 -7.93
C ASP A 14 17.76 3.58 -8.15
N LEU A 15 16.95 2.50 -8.12
CA LEU A 15 15.49 2.60 -8.19
C LEU A 15 14.90 3.30 -6.97
N GLN A 16 15.39 3.02 -5.75
CA GLN A 16 14.94 3.69 -4.54
C GLN A 16 15.35 5.18 -4.52
N MET A 17 16.50 5.54 -5.10
CA MET A 17 16.89 6.94 -5.30
C MET A 17 15.97 7.67 -6.29
N GLN A 18 15.54 6.99 -7.36
CA GLN A 18 14.55 7.54 -8.29
C GLN A 18 13.20 7.75 -7.60
N ALA A 19 12.76 6.80 -6.76
CA ALA A 19 11.54 6.93 -5.98
C ALA A 19 11.63 8.11 -4.98
N ALA A 20 12.76 8.28 -4.29
CA ALA A 20 12.98 9.43 -3.43
C ALA A 20 12.93 10.76 -4.20
N SER A 21 13.52 10.80 -5.41
CA SER A 21 13.47 11.98 -6.28
C SER A 21 12.05 12.31 -6.72
N ALA A 22 11.21 11.28 -6.95
CA ALA A 22 9.80 11.47 -7.25
C ALA A 22 9.03 12.10 -6.08
N TRP A 23 9.31 11.69 -4.84
CA TRP A 23 8.72 12.33 -3.66
C TRP A 23 9.15 13.78 -3.48
N VAL A 24 10.39 14.13 -3.84
CA VAL A 24 10.83 15.53 -3.91
C VAL A 24 10.04 16.30 -4.96
N ALA A 25 9.88 15.76 -6.17
CA ALA A 25 9.06 16.39 -7.20
C ALA A 25 7.60 16.57 -6.75
N ALA A 26 7.03 15.58 -6.04
CA ALA A 26 5.68 15.67 -5.48
C ALA A 26 5.56 16.81 -4.45
N SER A 27 6.55 16.97 -3.56
CA SER A 27 6.54 18.05 -2.56
C SER A 27 6.72 19.44 -3.17
N GLU A 28 7.35 19.53 -4.34
CA GLU A 28 7.43 20.76 -5.16
C GLU A 28 6.15 21.03 -5.98
N GLY A 29 5.09 20.24 -5.79
CA GLY A 29 3.82 20.39 -6.51
C GLY A 29 3.78 19.74 -7.89
N LYS A 30 4.86 19.06 -8.33
CA LYS A 30 4.95 18.38 -9.63
C LYS A 30 4.37 16.96 -9.54
N LYS A 31 3.13 16.85 -9.06
CA LYS A 31 2.52 15.56 -8.69
C LYS A 31 2.41 14.58 -9.86
N SER A 32 2.02 15.05 -11.05
CA SER A 32 1.91 14.19 -12.24
C SER A 32 3.28 13.64 -12.68
N GLU A 33 4.33 14.46 -12.62
CA GLU A 33 5.69 14.02 -12.93
C GLU A 33 6.17 12.97 -11.93
N ALA A 34 5.92 13.20 -10.64
CA ALA A 34 6.26 12.27 -9.57
C ALA A 34 5.57 10.90 -9.75
N ILE A 35 4.29 10.89 -10.13
CA ILE A 35 3.55 9.66 -10.43
C ILE A 35 4.22 8.89 -11.58
N GLU A 36 4.58 9.57 -12.67
CA GLU A 36 5.25 8.93 -13.81
C GLU A 36 6.66 8.45 -13.49
N MET A 37 7.38 9.14 -12.60
CA MET A 37 8.67 8.67 -12.08
C MET A 37 8.51 7.41 -11.24
N LEU A 38 7.57 7.39 -10.30
CA LEU A 38 7.30 6.23 -9.45
C LEU A 38 6.79 5.04 -10.27
N ARG A 39 5.96 5.26 -11.30
CA ARG A 39 5.47 4.20 -12.20
C ARG A 39 6.62 3.50 -12.90
N ARG A 40 7.52 4.27 -13.55
CA ARG A 40 8.69 3.72 -14.23
C ARG A 40 9.63 2.98 -13.28
N ALA A 41 9.85 3.54 -12.08
CA ALA A 41 10.70 2.90 -11.08
C ALA A 41 10.06 1.62 -10.52
N ALA A 42 8.74 1.58 -10.33
CA ALA A 42 8.01 0.39 -9.91
C ALA A 42 8.04 -0.72 -10.96
N ASP A 43 7.85 -0.39 -12.24
CA ASP A 43 7.96 -1.34 -13.34
C ASP A 43 9.36 -1.97 -13.41
N ALA A 44 10.40 -1.15 -13.21
CA ALA A 44 11.77 -1.64 -13.16
C ALA A 44 12.09 -2.47 -11.90
N GLU A 45 11.49 -2.14 -10.75
CA GLU A 45 11.63 -2.92 -9.52
C GLU A 45 10.96 -4.29 -9.65
N ASP A 46 9.80 -4.37 -10.31
CA ASP A 46 9.11 -5.63 -10.56
C ASP A 46 9.95 -6.57 -11.44
N ILE A 47 10.67 -6.02 -12.42
CA ILE A 47 11.62 -6.78 -13.27
C ILE A 47 12.82 -7.25 -12.45
N LEU A 48 13.35 -6.39 -11.57
CA LEU A 48 14.49 -6.74 -10.70
C LEU A 48 14.09 -7.83 -9.68
N GLY A 49 12.83 -7.80 -9.23
CA GLY A 49 12.24 -8.75 -8.30
C GLY A 49 12.82 -8.66 -6.89
N LYS A 50 12.43 -9.64 -6.06
CA LYS A 50 12.89 -9.75 -4.67
C LYS A 50 14.10 -10.68 -4.57
N HIS A 51 15.21 -10.18 -4.05
CA HIS A 51 16.40 -10.99 -3.81
C HIS A 51 16.23 -11.97 -2.62
N PRO A 52 16.71 -13.23 -2.73
CA PRO A 52 16.39 -14.31 -1.79
C PRO A 52 16.98 -14.13 -0.38
N VAL A 53 18.08 -13.38 -0.22
CA VAL A 53 18.76 -13.21 1.08
C VAL A 53 18.79 -11.77 1.60
N SER A 54 18.07 -10.84 0.98
CA SER A 54 18.07 -9.43 1.41
C SER A 54 17.34 -9.27 2.74
N PRO A 55 18.03 -8.90 3.85
CA PRO A 55 17.37 -8.63 5.12
C PRO A 55 16.68 -7.26 5.04
N GLY A 56 15.37 -7.22 5.28
CA GLY A 56 14.57 -6.00 5.30
C GLY A 56 14.33 -5.42 3.90
N ALA A 57 13.14 -5.70 3.33
CA ALA A 57 12.75 -5.09 2.06
C ALA A 57 12.56 -3.58 2.24
N PHE A 58 13.16 -2.78 1.35
CA PHE A 58 12.79 -1.38 1.16
C PHE A 58 11.28 -1.25 0.97
N VAL A 59 10.73 -0.05 1.14
CA VAL A 59 9.31 0.17 0.81
C VAL A 59 9.16 -0.10 -0.69
N PRO A 60 8.37 -1.11 -1.10
CA PRO A 60 8.17 -1.40 -2.52
C PRO A 60 7.69 -0.14 -3.22
N ILE A 61 8.25 0.16 -4.38
CA ILE A 61 7.95 1.40 -5.11
C ILE A 61 6.47 1.41 -5.52
N ARG A 62 5.87 0.24 -5.76
CA ARG A 62 4.42 0.06 -5.90
C ARG A 62 3.61 0.60 -4.71
N GLU A 63 4.05 0.39 -3.47
CA GLU A 63 3.37 0.98 -2.31
C GLU A 63 3.55 2.49 -2.24
N GLN A 64 4.71 3.00 -2.65
CA GLN A 64 4.97 4.44 -2.70
C GLN A 64 4.07 5.11 -3.75
N LEU A 65 3.97 4.51 -4.93
CA LEU A 65 3.07 4.95 -6.00
C LEU A 65 1.61 4.91 -5.55
N GLY A 66 1.16 3.81 -4.94
CA GLY A 66 -0.18 3.70 -4.39
C GLY A 66 -0.48 4.77 -3.33
N SER A 67 0.50 5.13 -2.50
CA SER A 67 0.35 6.19 -1.50
C SER A 67 0.17 7.56 -2.16
N LEU A 68 1.01 7.89 -3.15
CA LEU A 68 0.93 9.17 -3.85
C LEU A 68 -0.38 9.31 -4.66
N LEU A 69 -0.84 8.20 -5.26
CA LEU A 69 -2.12 8.13 -5.97
C LEU A 69 -3.31 8.33 -5.01
N LEU A 70 -3.28 7.74 -3.81
CA LEU A 70 -4.31 7.98 -2.79
C LEU A 70 -4.37 9.45 -2.37
N GLU A 71 -3.22 10.09 -2.15
CA GLU A 71 -3.16 11.53 -1.88
C GLU A 71 -3.72 12.36 -3.03
N GLY A 72 -3.76 11.80 -4.25
CA GLY A 72 -4.29 12.43 -5.46
C GLY A 72 -5.77 12.15 -5.71
N GLY A 73 -6.43 11.36 -4.84
CA GLY A 73 -7.80 10.89 -5.05
C GLY A 73 -7.95 9.85 -6.16
N GLN A 74 -6.83 9.29 -6.66
CA GLN A 74 -6.80 8.23 -7.67
C GLN A 74 -6.87 6.86 -6.99
N SER A 75 -7.96 6.67 -6.24
CA SER A 75 -8.05 5.57 -5.28
C SER A 75 -8.18 4.20 -5.98
N LYS A 76 -8.70 4.14 -7.21
CA LYS A 76 -8.80 2.89 -7.99
C LYS A 76 -7.44 2.41 -8.45
N GLU A 77 -6.65 3.32 -9.02
CA GLU A 77 -5.28 3.07 -9.44
C GLU A 77 -4.42 2.73 -8.22
N ALA A 78 -4.57 3.47 -7.12
CA ALA A 78 -3.83 3.19 -5.90
C ALA A 78 -4.06 1.77 -5.37
N GLN A 79 -5.32 1.31 -5.36
CA GLN A 79 -5.66 -0.05 -4.94
C GLN A 79 -4.90 -1.09 -5.77
N GLN A 80 -4.83 -0.90 -7.09
CA GLN A 80 -4.11 -1.81 -8.00
C GLN A 80 -2.61 -1.87 -7.68
N GLU A 81 -1.99 -0.74 -7.39
CA GLU A 81 -0.56 -0.68 -7.06
C GLU A 81 -0.26 -1.36 -5.71
N PHE A 82 -1.09 -1.15 -4.69
CA PHE A 82 -0.94 -1.88 -3.42
C PHE A 82 -1.18 -3.39 -3.59
N GLU A 83 -2.15 -3.79 -4.40
CA GLU A 83 -2.41 -5.20 -4.70
C GLU A 83 -1.25 -5.84 -5.46
N ALA A 84 -0.63 -5.13 -6.41
CA ALA A 84 0.58 -5.58 -7.09
C ALA A 84 1.73 -5.78 -6.09
N ALA A 85 1.96 -4.82 -5.17
CA ALA A 85 2.96 -4.97 -4.12
C ALA A 85 2.71 -6.18 -3.22
N LEU A 86 1.45 -6.42 -2.83
CA LEU A 86 1.06 -7.54 -1.95
C LEU A 86 1.23 -8.91 -2.60
N LYS A 87 1.29 -9.01 -3.95
CA LYS A 87 1.62 -10.28 -4.63
C LYS A 87 3.06 -10.69 -4.38
N ILE A 88 3.99 -9.72 -4.33
CA ILE A 88 5.43 -9.95 -4.10
C ILE A 88 5.74 -9.99 -2.59
N TYR A 89 5.10 -9.12 -1.82
CA TYR A 89 5.30 -8.95 -0.39
C TYR A 89 4.00 -9.20 0.39
N PRO A 90 3.52 -10.46 0.43
CA PRO A 90 2.26 -10.79 1.07
C PRO A 90 2.29 -10.46 2.56
N GLY A 91 1.20 -9.85 3.04
CA GLY A 91 1.03 -9.54 4.45
C GLY A 91 1.82 -8.34 4.96
N ARG A 92 2.40 -7.52 4.08
CA ARG A 92 3.06 -6.27 4.47
C ARG A 92 2.04 -5.26 4.98
N PHE A 93 2.26 -4.75 6.20
CA PHE A 93 1.32 -3.86 6.91
C PHE A 93 0.86 -2.68 6.05
N ARG A 94 1.81 -1.93 5.46
CA ARG A 94 1.51 -0.75 4.64
C ARG A 94 0.74 -1.11 3.38
N GLY A 95 1.12 -2.20 2.69
CA GLY A 95 0.38 -2.70 1.53
C GLY A 95 -1.06 -3.06 1.87
N LEU A 96 -1.30 -3.79 2.97
CA LEU A 96 -2.66 -4.15 3.40
C LEU A 96 -3.49 -2.93 3.78
N TYR A 97 -2.92 -2.00 4.56
CA TYR A 97 -3.61 -0.78 4.96
C TYR A 97 -3.92 0.12 3.77
N GLY A 98 -2.94 0.34 2.89
CA GLY A 98 -3.09 1.13 1.68
C GLY A 98 -4.15 0.57 0.73
N ALA A 99 -4.13 -0.74 0.47
CA ALA A 99 -5.15 -1.41 -0.34
C ALA A 99 -6.56 -1.27 0.26
N ALA A 100 -6.68 -1.41 1.58
CA ALA A 100 -7.95 -1.24 2.29
C ALA A 100 -8.48 0.20 2.20
N ARG A 101 -7.62 1.19 2.46
CA ARG A 101 -7.95 2.62 2.35
C ARG A 101 -8.37 3.00 0.94
N ALA A 102 -7.66 2.47 -0.06
CA ALA A 102 -7.97 2.71 -1.46
C ALA A 102 -9.32 2.12 -1.85
N ALA A 103 -9.58 0.85 -1.47
CA ALA A 103 -10.87 0.20 -1.68
C ALA A 103 -12.02 0.94 -0.97
N GLU A 104 -11.80 1.38 0.27
CA GLU A 104 -12.76 2.17 1.03
C GLU A 104 -13.13 3.48 0.34
N GLN A 105 -12.14 4.24 -0.15
CA GLN A 105 -12.38 5.49 -0.88
C GLN A 105 -13.06 5.27 -2.24
N ASN A 106 -12.87 4.09 -2.85
CA ASN A 106 -13.56 3.70 -4.08
C ASN A 106 -14.99 3.20 -3.84
N GLY A 107 -15.42 3.01 -2.59
CA GLY A 107 -16.70 2.38 -2.24
C GLY A 107 -16.71 0.85 -2.36
N ASP A 108 -15.56 0.21 -2.62
CA ASP A 108 -15.41 -1.25 -2.61
C ASP A 108 -15.27 -1.75 -1.16
N LYS A 109 -16.40 -1.78 -0.46
CA LYS A 109 -16.50 -2.20 0.94
C LYS A 109 -16.07 -3.64 1.17
N GLU A 110 -16.28 -4.52 0.19
CA GLU A 110 -15.92 -5.93 0.28
C GLU A 110 -14.40 -6.08 0.33
N SER A 111 -13.68 -5.46 -0.61
CA SER A 111 -12.21 -5.47 -0.60
C SER A 111 -11.64 -4.74 0.61
N ALA A 112 -12.22 -3.60 1.00
CA ALA A 112 -11.81 -2.87 2.20
C ALA A 112 -11.90 -3.76 3.46
N SER A 113 -13.06 -4.38 3.68
CA SER A 113 -13.28 -5.32 4.78
C SER A 113 -12.30 -6.48 4.76
N ARG A 114 -12.05 -7.07 3.58
CA ARG A 114 -11.11 -8.18 3.41
C ARG A 114 -9.69 -7.80 3.81
N TYR A 115 -9.19 -6.65 3.36
CA TYR A 115 -7.83 -6.20 3.68
C TYR A 115 -7.68 -5.74 5.13
N TYR A 116 -8.65 -5.00 5.68
CA TYR A 116 -8.66 -4.60 7.08
C TYR A 116 -8.77 -5.79 8.03
N ALA A 117 -9.58 -6.79 7.72
CA ALA A 117 -9.66 -8.02 8.53
C ALA A 117 -8.33 -8.79 8.53
N LYS A 118 -7.66 -8.91 7.37
CA LYS A 118 -6.31 -9.50 7.30
C LYS A 118 -5.31 -8.73 8.17
N LEU A 119 -5.34 -7.39 8.09
CA LEU A 119 -4.46 -6.55 8.89
C LEU A 119 -4.72 -6.70 10.39
N ALA A 120 -5.99 -6.68 10.80
CA ALA A 120 -6.40 -6.87 12.19
C ALA A 120 -5.93 -8.22 12.74
N ALA A 121 -6.07 -9.29 11.96
CA ALA A 121 -5.62 -10.64 12.33
C ALA A 121 -4.10 -10.69 12.58
N GLN A 122 -3.31 -9.99 11.75
CA GLN A 122 -1.85 -9.89 11.92
C GLN A 122 -1.42 -9.10 13.16
N THR A 123 -2.26 -8.16 13.61
CA THR A 123 -1.93 -7.25 14.72
C THR A 123 -2.70 -7.54 16.01
N THR A 124 -3.31 -8.73 16.14
CA THR A 124 -4.10 -9.14 17.31
C THR A 124 -3.39 -8.97 18.65
N LYS A 125 -2.07 -9.23 18.71
CA LYS A 125 -1.26 -9.07 19.92
C LYS A 125 -0.68 -7.67 20.12
N ALA A 126 -0.86 -6.77 19.16
CA ALA A 126 -0.33 -5.42 19.25
C ALA A 126 -1.24 -4.58 20.15
N ALA A 127 -0.78 -4.21 21.34
CA ALA A 127 -1.40 -3.19 22.19
C ALA A 127 -1.23 -1.75 21.62
N SER A 128 -1.08 -1.64 20.31
CA SER A 128 -0.60 -0.46 19.61
C SER A 128 -1.69 0.59 19.47
N SER A 129 -1.34 1.82 19.83
CA SER A 129 -2.13 3.05 19.66
C SER A 129 -2.00 3.68 18.27
N ARG A 130 -1.42 2.96 17.29
CA ARG A 130 -1.30 3.43 15.91
C ARG A 130 -2.65 3.83 15.34
N ASP A 131 -2.71 5.03 14.75
CA ASP A 131 -3.93 5.58 14.16
C ASP A 131 -4.52 4.65 13.10
N GLU A 132 -3.68 3.98 12.31
CA GLU A 132 -4.13 3.02 11.30
C GLU A 132 -4.90 1.86 11.93
N LEU A 133 -4.50 1.38 13.11
CA LEU A 133 -5.18 0.29 13.80
C LEU A 133 -6.46 0.75 14.49
N ASN A 134 -6.51 2.00 14.94
CA ASN A 134 -7.76 2.59 15.44
C ASN A 134 -8.78 2.68 14.30
N HIS A 135 -8.35 3.20 13.15
CA HIS A 135 -9.19 3.29 11.96
C HIS A 135 -9.70 1.92 11.49
N VAL A 136 -8.84 0.89 11.45
CA VAL A 136 -9.24 -0.50 11.12
C VAL A 136 -10.36 -0.99 12.05
N ARG A 137 -10.24 -0.77 13.37
CA ARG A 137 -11.24 -1.20 14.36
C ARG A 137 -12.56 -0.46 14.18
N GLU A 138 -12.50 0.84 13.95
CA GLU A 138 -13.67 1.69 13.70
C GLU A 138 -14.43 1.23 12.46
N PHE A 139 -13.72 1.02 11.33
CA PHE A 139 -14.29 0.54 10.09
C PHE A 139 -14.98 -0.82 10.28
N LEU A 140 -14.29 -1.81 10.86
CA LEU A 140 -14.84 -3.15 11.06
C LEU A 140 -16.04 -3.16 12.02
N THR A 141 -16.03 -2.29 13.04
CA THR A 141 -17.17 -2.12 13.95
C THR A 141 -18.36 -1.49 13.24
N ALA A 142 -18.13 -0.52 12.36
CA ALA A 142 -19.17 0.11 11.56
C ALA A 142 -19.80 -0.88 10.57
N GLU A 143 -18.97 -1.67 9.86
CA GLU A 143 -19.46 -2.69 8.92
C GLU A 143 -20.21 -3.83 9.63
N ALA A 144 -19.76 -4.26 10.82
CA ALA A 144 -20.49 -5.23 11.64
C ALA A 144 -21.87 -4.71 12.08
N LYS A 145 -21.97 -3.41 12.43
CA LYS A 145 -23.25 -2.76 12.77
C LYS A 145 -24.16 -2.57 11.55
N ALA A 146 -23.60 -2.41 10.36
CA ALA A 146 -24.34 -2.25 9.12
C ALA A 146 -24.92 -3.59 8.61
N THR A 147 -24.27 -4.70 8.94
CA THR A 147 -24.68 -6.06 8.55
C THR A 147 -25.58 -6.76 9.56
N ASP A 148 -25.89 -6.13 10.71
CA ASP A 148 -26.80 -6.67 11.72
C ASP A 148 -28.28 -6.64 11.23
N PRO A 149 -28.96 -7.79 11.09
CA PRO A 149 -30.31 -7.89 10.53
C PRO A 149 -31.37 -7.09 11.29
N LYS A 150 -31.16 -6.76 12.58
CA LYS A 150 -32.10 -5.94 13.37
C LYS A 150 -32.18 -4.47 12.93
N LYS A 151 -31.21 -3.96 12.17
CA LYS A 151 -31.17 -2.57 11.71
C LYS A 151 -31.68 -2.38 10.28
N VAL A 152 -31.70 -3.44 9.48
CA VAL A 152 -32.21 -3.42 8.10
C VAL A 152 -33.74 -3.32 8.08
N SER A 153 -34.43 -3.77 9.13
CA SER A 153 -35.90 -3.81 9.24
C SER A 153 -36.58 -2.51 9.70
N VAL A 154 -35.87 -1.37 9.76
CA VAL A 154 -36.42 -0.08 10.25
C VAL A 154 -36.49 0.98 9.13
N ARG A 155 -36.38 0.56 7.87
CA ARG A 155 -36.53 1.43 6.70
C ARG A 155 -37.54 0.84 5.72
N GLU A 156 -38.81 0.87 6.09
CA GLU A 156 -39.96 0.82 5.17
C GLU A 156 -40.94 1.95 5.53
#